data_AF-G2FXV0-F1
#
_entry.id   AF-G2FXV0-F1
#
_cell.length_a   1.000
_cell.length_b   1.000
_cell.length_c   1.000
_cell.angle_alpha   90.00
_cell.angle_beta   90.00
_cell.angle_gamma   90.00
#
_symmetry.space_group_name_H-M   'P 1'
#
loop_
_entity.id
_entity.type
_entity.pdbx_description
1 polymer ?
#
loop_
_entity_poly.entity_id
_entity_poly.type
_entity_poly.pdbx_seq_one_letter_code
_entity_poly.pdbx_strand_id
1 'polypeptide(L)'
;MEGWVHMVLVWIVVSMVVVLLNIPFGYWRENVNKFSWQWLLAVHFSVPVIVFLRIWLGLGWHWTTFPILVGAYFCGQLIGAKWQRLWRKSMRVSGCLPYDIVRCRWIILISR
;
A
#
# COMPACT_ATOMS: atom_id res chain seq x y z
N MET A 1 20.36 23.12 -12.09
CA MET A 1 18.90 23.08 -11.81
C MET A 1 18.29 21.76 -12.25
N GLU A 2 18.62 21.28 -13.46
CA GLU A 2 18.22 19.97 -14.03
C GLU A 2 18.31 18.80 -13.01
N GLY A 3 19.48 18.57 -12.39
CA GLY A 3 19.69 17.41 -11.50
C GLY A 3 18.85 17.40 -10.21
N TRP A 4 18.50 18.58 -9.68
CA TRP A 4 17.65 18.70 -8.49
C TRP A 4 16.20 18.32 -8.80
N VAL A 5 15.69 18.75 -9.96
CA VAL A 5 14.34 18.43 -10.42
C VAL A 5 14.21 16.92 -10.64
N HIS A 6 15.20 16.28 -11.27
CA HIS A 6 15.22 14.83 -11.45
C HIS A 6 15.17 14.07 -10.12
N MET A 7 15.98 14.48 -9.11
CA MET A 7 15.93 13.85 -7.79
C MET A 7 14.54 13.98 -7.14
N VAL A 8 13.94 15.17 -7.17
CA VAL A 8 12.62 15.40 -6.57
C VAL A 8 11.55 14.55 -7.27
N LEU A 9 11.55 14.51 -8.60
CA LEU A 9 10.61 13.71 -9.38
C LEU A 9 10.75 12.21 -9.06
N VAL A 10 11.98 11.69 -8.96
CA VAL A 10 12.22 10.29 -8.59
C VAL A 10 11.61 9.98 -7.23
N TRP A 11 11.81 10.83 -6.22
CA TRP A 11 11.26 10.60 -4.88
C TRP A 11 9.73 10.70 -4.84
N ILE A 12 9.12 11.58 -5.62
CA ILE A 12 7.66 11.65 -5.75
C ILE A 12 7.12 10.35 -6.34
N VAL A 13 7.70 9.90 -7.47
CA VAL A 13 7.27 8.67 -8.15
C VAL A 13 7.45 7.46 -7.25
N VAL A 14 8.60 7.33 -6.60
CA VAL A 14 8.88 6.23 -5.65
C VAL A 14 7.88 6.25 -4.49
N SER A 15 7.59 7.42 -3.92
CA SER A 15 6.63 7.54 -2.83
C SER A 15 5.22 7.14 -3.27
N MET A 16 4.79 7.54 -4.48
CA MET A 16 3.51 7.12 -5.05
C MET A 16 3.46 5.61 -5.25
N VAL A 17 4.51 5.01 -5.78
CA VAL A 17 4.62 3.54 -5.95
C VAL A 17 4.55 2.84 -4.59
N VAL A 18 5.27 3.33 -3.59
CA VAL A 18 5.26 2.79 -2.22
C VAL A 18 3.86 2.86 -1.63
N VAL A 19 3.15 3.99 -1.77
CA VAL A 19 1.76 4.13 -1.33
C VAL A 19 0.88 3.09 -2.03
N LEU A 20 0.94 3.01 -3.36
CA LEU A 20 0.12 2.08 -4.15
C LEU A 20 0.36 0.62 -3.78
N LEU A 21 1.62 0.22 -3.61
CA LEU A 21 1.98 -1.13 -3.15
C LEU A 21 1.47 -1.41 -1.74
N ASN A 22 1.41 -0.40 -0.87
CA ASN A 22 0.95 -0.55 0.52
C ASN A 22 -0.57 -0.61 0.69
N ILE A 23 -1.36 -0.08 -0.25
CA ILE A 23 -2.82 -0.14 -0.19
C ILE A 23 -3.34 -1.58 -0.03
N PRO A 24 -2.97 -2.57 -0.86
CA PRO A 24 -3.45 -3.94 -0.69
C PRO A 24 -3.01 -4.57 0.64
N PHE A 25 -1.79 -4.28 1.11
CA PHE A 25 -1.33 -4.77 2.42
C PHE A 25 -2.12 -4.13 3.57
N GLY A 26 -2.40 -2.83 3.50
CA GLY A 26 -3.25 -2.12 4.46
C GLY A 26 -4.69 -2.64 4.47
N TYR A 27 -5.21 -2.99 3.30
CA TYR A 27 -6.53 -3.60 3.14
C TYR A 27 -6.57 -5.00 3.79
N TRP A 28 -5.58 -5.84 3.51
CA TRP A 28 -5.45 -7.17 4.08
C TRP A 28 -5.29 -7.14 5.61
N ARG A 29 -4.44 -6.23 6.11
CA ARG A 29 -4.18 -6.03 7.55
C ARG A 29 -5.44 -5.74 8.35
N GLU A 30 -6.39 -4.98 7.79
CA GLU A 30 -7.65 -4.63 8.43
C GLU A 30 -8.69 -5.77 8.39
N ASN A 31 -8.50 -6.76 7.51
CA ASN A 31 -9.37 -7.93 7.42
C ASN A 31 -9.02 -9.05 8.40
N VAL A 32 -7.81 -9.04 8.95
CA VAL A 32 -7.30 -10.07 9.87
C VAL A 32 -7.28 -9.59 11.31
N ASN A 33 -7.30 -10.52 12.26
CA ASN A 33 -7.23 -10.19 13.68
C ASN A 33 -5.89 -9.54 14.02
N LYS A 34 -5.92 -8.45 14.79
CA LYS A 34 -4.70 -7.79 15.28
C LYS A 34 -3.85 -8.78 16.07
N PHE A 35 -2.53 -8.73 15.90
CA PHE A 35 -1.55 -9.63 16.51
C PHE A 35 -1.64 -11.11 16.10
N SER A 36 -2.40 -11.43 15.05
CA SER A 36 -2.30 -12.76 14.41
C SER A 36 -1.04 -12.88 13.55
N TRP A 37 -0.66 -14.12 13.22
CA TRP A 37 0.42 -14.39 12.25
C TRP A 37 0.17 -13.71 10.90
N GLN A 38 -1.07 -13.71 10.43
CA GLN A 38 -1.46 -13.05 9.19
C GLN A 38 -1.32 -11.52 9.29
N TRP A 39 -1.62 -10.94 10.45
CA TRP A 39 -1.42 -9.51 10.70
C TRP A 39 0.06 -9.13 10.67
N LEU A 40 0.90 -9.94 11.31
CA LEU A 40 2.35 -9.76 11.28
C LEU A 40 2.87 -9.85 9.84
N LEU A 41 2.42 -10.82 9.06
CA LEU A 41 2.79 -10.96 7.64
C LEU A 41 2.32 -9.75 6.81
N ALA A 42 1.09 -9.27 7.00
CA ALA A 42 0.59 -8.12 6.25
C ALA A 42 1.43 -6.85 6.49
N VAL A 43 1.92 -6.65 7.72
CA VAL A 43 2.81 -5.52 8.06
C VAL A 43 4.23 -5.77 7.58
N HIS A 44 4.81 -6.91 7.96
CA HIS A 44 6.22 -7.18 7.74
C HIS A 44 6.53 -7.55 6.31
N PHE A 45 5.62 -8.12 5.52
CA PHE A 45 5.90 -8.47 4.13
C PHE A 45 5.98 -7.23 3.24
N SER A 46 5.26 -6.17 3.60
CA SER A 46 5.32 -4.92 2.87
C SER A 46 6.67 -4.20 3.02
N VAL A 47 7.41 -4.42 4.11
CA VAL A 47 8.71 -3.78 4.36
C VAL A 47 9.82 -4.33 3.43
N PRO A 48 10.05 -5.65 3.30
CA PRO A 48 10.93 -6.25 2.30
C PRO A 48 10.61 -5.83 0.88
N VAL A 49 9.33 -5.68 0.52
CA VAL A 49 8.95 -5.18 -0.82
C VAL A 49 9.49 -3.77 -1.06
N ILE A 50 9.39 -2.88 -0.07
CA ILE A 50 9.95 -1.51 -0.17
C ILE A 50 11.48 -1.53 -0.18
N VAL A 51 12.11 -2.34 0.68
CA VAL A 51 13.57 -2.48 0.73
C VAL A 51 14.10 -3.01 -0.61
N PHE A 52 13.43 -4.00 -1.19
CA PHE A 52 13.77 -4.54 -2.51
C PHE A 52 13.62 -3.48 -3.59
N LEU A 53 12.51 -2.73 -3.62
CA LEU A 53 12.30 -1.61 -4.54
C LEU A 53 13.43 -0.57 -4.43
N ARG A 54 13.86 -0.28 -3.20
CA ARG A 54 14.93 0.69 -2.92
C ARG A 54 16.28 0.23 -3.46
N ILE A 55 16.63 -1.04 -3.27
CA ILE A 55 17.86 -1.65 -3.79
C ILE A 55 17.81 -1.70 -5.32
N TRP A 56 16.69 -2.11 -5.90
CA TRP A 56 16.51 -2.26 -7.34
C TRP A 56 16.63 -0.93 -8.10
N LEU A 57 16.10 0.15 -7.50
CA LEU A 57 16.20 1.51 -8.04
C LEU A 57 17.53 2.21 -7.69
N GLY A 58 18.44 1.56 -6.96
CA GLY A 58 19.72 2.14 -6.56
C GLY A 58 19.58 3.37 -5.66
N LEU A 59 18.47 3.48 -4.91
CA LEU A 59 18.21 4.61 -4.04
C LEU A 59 19.18 4.55 -2.84
N GLY A 60 20.11 5.49 -2.77
CA GLY A 60 21.16 5.53 -1.76
C GLY A 60 20.64 5.54 -0.31
N TRP A 61 21.47 5.10 0.64
CA TRP A 61 21.11 4.93 2.07
C TRP A 61 21.18 6.22 2.89
N HIS A 62 20.58 7.31 2.40
CA HIS A 62 20.62 8.59 3.10
C HIS A 62 19.50 8.73 4.13
N TRP A 63 19.83 9.22 5.34
CA TRP A 63 18.92 9.35 6.47
C TRP A 63 17.66 10.17 6.16
N THR A 64 17.77 11.21 5.33
CA THR A 64 16.64 12.08 4.95
C THR A 64 15.56 11.38 4.12
N THR A 65 15.89 10.25 3.49
CA THR A 65 14.98 9.54 2.59
C THR A 65 14.07 8.55 3.33
N PHE A 66 14.48 8.10 4.52
CA PHE A 66 13.70 7.15 5.31
C PHE A 66 12.37 7.74 5.78
N PRO A 67 12.30 8.97 6.35
CA PRO A 67 11.02 9.56 6.74
C PRO A 67 10.01 9.65 5.58
N ILE A 68 10.49 9.92 4.37
CA ILE A 68 9.65 9.99 3.16
C ILE A 68 9.04 8.62 2.85
N LEU A 69 9.88 7.58 2.78
CA LEU A 69 9.42 6.21 2.50
C LEU A 69 8.54 5.64 3.62
N VAL A 70 8.89 5.92 4.89
CA VAL A 70 8.11 5.52 6.06
C VAL A 70 6.76 6.24 6.06
N GLY A 71 6.73 7.54 5.75
CA GLY A 71 5.49 8.29 5.58
C GLY A 71 4.62 7.71 4.47
N ALA A 72 5.20 7.44 3.30
CA ALA A 72 4.51 6.80 2.17
C ALA A 72 3.95 5.41 2.53
N TYR A 73 4.73 4.61 3.25
CA TYR A 73 4.31 3.30 3.77
C TYR A 73 3.06 3.42 4.66
N PHE A 74 3.12 4.27 5.68
CA PHE A 74 1.98 4.46 6.59
C PHE A 74 0.77 5.04 5.87
N CYS A 75 0.97 6.00 4.96
CA CYS A 75 -0.11 6.53 4.13
C CYS A 75 -0.82 5.43 3.33
N GLY A 76 -0.08 4.58 2.62
CA GLY A 76 -0.67 3.47 1.87
C GLY A 76 -1.42 2.49 2.77
N GLN A 77 -0.86 2.14 3.93
CA GLN A 77 -1.54 1.23 4.86
C GLN A 77 -2.81 1.81 5.47
N LEU A 78 -2.82 3.11 5.79
CA LEU A 78 -3.99 3.80 6.32
C LEU A 78 -5.09 3.93 5.26
N ILE A 79 -4.72 4.25 4.02
CA ILE A 79 -5.66 4.30 2.88
C ILE A 79 -6.29 2.93 2.65
N GLY A 80 -5.48 1.86 2.58
CA GLY A 80 -5.97 0.50 2.43
C GLY A 80 -6.92 0.07 3.55
N ALA A 81 -6.56 0.37 4.80
CA ALA A 81 -7.42 0.07 5.95
C ALA A 81 -8.73 0.86 5.92
N LYS A 82 -8.68 2.17 5.62
CA LYS A 82 -9.89 3.01 5.51
C LYS A 82 -10.80 2.48 4.41
N TRP A 83 -10.25 2.13 3.26
CA TRP A 83 -10.99 1.55 2.14
C TRP A 83 -11.69 0.25 2.54
N GLN A 84 -10.98 -0.65 3.23
CA GLN A 84 -11.56 -1.90 3.73
C GLN A 84 -12.72 -1.64 4.69
N ARG A 85 -12.56 -0.71 5.64
CA ARG A 85 -13.63 -0.36 6.59
C ARG A 85 -14.87 0.19 5.92
N LEU A 86 -14.70 1.01 4.89
CA LEU A 86 -15.80 1.56 4.11
C LEU A 86 -16.54 0.45 3.36
N TRP A 87 -15.81 -0.43 2.67
CA TRP A 87 -16.42 -1.52 1.91
C TRP A 87 -17.06 -2.57 2.80
N ARG A 88 -16.47 -2.87 3.97
CA ARG A 88 -17.06 -3.80 4.94
C ARG A 88 -18.46 -3.38 5.42
N LYS A 89 -18.78 -2.08 5.38
CA LYS A 89 -20.14 -1.59 5.72
C LYS A 89 -21.16 -1.85 4.61
N SER A 90 -20.72 -1.96 3.36
CA SER A 90 -21.60 -2.09 2.19
C SER A 90 -21.60 -3.50 1.58
N MET A 91 -20.52 -4.27 1.76
CA MET A 91 -20.32 -5.59 1.16
C MET A 91 -19.46 -6.50 2.03
N ARG A 92 -19.57 -7.82 1.83
CA ARG A 92 -18.67 -8.81 2.45
C ARG A 92 -17.30 -8.75 1.77
N VAL A 93 -16.29 -8.29 2.50
CA VAL A 93 -14.89 -8.19 2.09
C VAL A 93 -14.13 -9.48 2.35
N SER A 94 -13.24 -9.88 1.44
CA SER A 94 -12.46 -11.13 1.53
C SER A 94 -11.05 -10.94 2.11
N GLY A 95 -10.56 -9.69 2.10
CA GLY A 95 -9.20 -9.33 2.50
C GLY A 95 -8.21 -9.22 1.33
N CYS A 96 -8.61 -9.63 0.13
CA CYS A 96 -7.84 -9.45 -1.10
C CYS A 96 -8.43 -8.30 -1.92
N LEU A 97 -7.79 -7.14 -1.90
CA LEU A 97 -8.27 -5.93 -2.59
C LEU A 97 -8.61 -6.16 -4.08
N PRO A 98 -7.77 -6.82 -4.91
CA PRO A 98 -8.10 -7.03 -6.33
C PRO A 98 -9.35 -7.89 -6.53
N TYR A 99 -9.50 -8.93 -5.70
CA TYR A 99 -10.67 -9.81 -5.74
C TYR A 99 -11.95 -9.04 -5.37
N ASP A 100 -11.89 -8.23 -4.31
CA ASP A 100 -13.04 -7.43 -3.87
C ASP A 100 -13.40 -6.33 -4.90
N ILE A 101 -12.42 -5.76 -5.62
CA ILE A 101 -12.66 -4.83 -6.75
C ILE A 101 -13.43 -5.51 -7.88
N VAL A 102 -12.97 -6.69 -8.32
CA VAL A 102 -13.62 -7.44 -9.40
C VAL A 102 -15.04 -7.83 -8.98
N ARG A 103 -15.20 -8.33 -7.76
CA ARG A 103 -16.50 -8.71 -7.21
C ARG A 103 -17.47 -7.53 -7.12
N CYS A 104 -17.01 -6.36 -6.68
CA CYS A 104 -17.83 -5.15 -6.59
C CYS A 104 -18.34 -4.72 -7.97
N ARG A 105 -17.46 -4.72 -8.99
CA ARG A 105 -17.87 -4.43 -10.39
C ARG A 105 -18.92 -5.41 -10.91
N TRP A 106 -18.76 -6.70 -10.62
CA TRP A 106 -19.72 -7.72 -11.01
C TRP A 106 -21.10 -7.51 -10.36
N ILE A 107 -21.15 -7.16 -9.07
CA ILE A 107 -22.42 -6.87 -8.38
C ILE A 107 -23.14 -5.66 -8.99
N ILE A 108 -22.40 -4.60 -9.32
CA ILE A 108 -22.98 -3.39 -9.95
C ILE A 108 -23.53 -3.69 -11.35
N LEU A 109 -22.85 -4.56 -12.12
CA LEU A 109 -23.30 -4.94 -13.46
C LEU A 109 -24.56 -5.83 -13.44
N ILE A 110 -24.70 -6.73 -12.45
CA ILE A 110 -25.89 -7.60 -12.31
C ILE A 110 -27.10 -6.82 -11.74
N SER A 111 -26.85 -5.79 -10.94
CA SER A 111 -27.89 -4.95 -10.33
C SER A 111 -28.42 -3.83 -11.24
N ARG A 112 -27.86 -3.66 -12.44
CA ARG A 112 -28.34 -2.73 -13.47
C ARG A 112 -29.15 -3.48 -14.52
#